data_AF-A0A2N5YJ61-F1
#
_entry.id   AF-A0A2N5YJ61-F1
#
_cell.length_a   1.000
_cell.length_b   1.000
_cell.length_c   1.000
_cell.angle_alpha   90.00
_cell.angle_beta   90.00
_cell.angle_gamma   90.00
#
_symmetry.space_group_name_H-M   'P 1'
#
loop_
_entity.id
_entity.type
_entity.pdbx_description
1 polymer ?
#
loop_
_entity_poly.entity_id
_entity_poly.type
_entity_poly.pdbx_seq_one_letter_code
_entity_poly.pdbx_strand_id
1 'polypeptide(L)'
;MSDLHVKNISTSLNIDKGQVLNTLKLLNGGATIPFISRYRKELTGSLDEVQIGEIDKLNKYFCQLDKRKETIIASITEQEKLTPDLED
;
A
#
# COMPACT_ATOMS: atom_id res chain seq x y z
N MET A 1 2.07 2.87 -6.95
CA MET A 1 1.18 2.87 -5.77
C MET A 1 -0.21 3.22 -6.27
N SER A 2 -1.18 2.34 -6.07
CA SER A 2 -2.57 2.61 -6.48
C SER A 2 -3.19 3.69 -5.60
N ASP A 3 -3.83 4.70 -6.20
CA ASP A 3 -4.50 5.79 -5.46
C ASP A 3 -5.61 5.24 -4.54
N LEU A 4 -6.27 4.16 -4.99
CA LEU A 4 -7.28 3.43 -4.24
C LEU A 4 -6.71 2.86 -2.93
N HIS A 5 -5.51 2.28 -2.96
CA HIS A 5 -4.90 1.68 -1.76
C HIS A 5 -4.48 2.73 -0.75
N VAL A 6 -3.93 3.86 -1.21
CA VAL A 6 -3.61 4.99 -0.32
C VAL A 6 -4.88 5.52 0.35
N LYS A 7 -5.98 5.65 -0.41
CA LYS A 7 -7.28 6.05 0.14
C LYS A 7 -7.81 5.05 1.18
N ASN A 8 -7.76 3.76 0.88
CA ASN A 8 -8.21 2.70 1.79
C ASN A 8 -7.40 2.70 3.09
N ILE A 9 -6.06 2.75 3.01
CA ILE A 9 -5.19 2.81 4.19
C ILE A 9 -5.48 4.06 5.02
N SER A 10 -5.60 5.23 4.36
CA SER A 10 -5.92 6.50 5.02
C SER A 10 -7.23 6.42 5.80
N THR A 11 -8.29 5.88 5.19
CA THR A 11 -9.60 5.74 5.85
C THR A 11 -9.56 4.68 6.96
N SER A 12 -8.91 3.54 6.75
CA SER A 12 -8.83 2.45 7.73
C SER A 12 -8.04 2.82 8.99
N LEU A 13 -6.97 3.60 8.84
CA LEU A 13 -6.12 4.01 9.97
C LEU A 13 -6.48 5.39 10.52
N ASN A 14 -7.42 6.09 9.90
CA ASN A 14 -7.74 7.49 10.19
C ASN A 14 -6.48 8.39 10.17
N ILE A 15 -5.68 8.26 9.12
CA ILE A 15 -4.45 9.02 8.89
C ILE A 15 -4.63 9.81 7.59
N ASP A 16 -4.12 11.04 7.54
CA ASP A 16 -4.22 11.86 6.32
C ASP A 16 -3.56 11.16 5.11
N LYS A 17 -4.18 11.32 3.94
CA LYS A 17 -3.74 10.68 2.69
C LYS A 17 -2.31 11.09 2.32
N GLY A 18 -1.95 12.36 2.56
CA GLY A 18 -0.60 12.88 2.33
C GLY A 18 0.44 12.24 3.25
N GLN A 19 0.11 12.06 4.54
CA GLN A 19 0.97 11.35 5.49
C GLN A 19 1.21 9.90 5.08
N VAL A 20 0.16 9.17 4.68
CA VAL A 20 0.29 7.79 4.16
C VAL A 20 1.19 7.76 2.93
N LEU A 21 0.92 8.63 1.96
CA LEU A 21 1.66 8.68 0.70
C LEU A 21 3.15 9.01 0.90
N ASN A 22 3.47 9.96 1.77
CA ASN A 22 4.86 10.31 2.10
C ASN A 22 5.57 9.17 2.84
N THR A 23 4.88 8.52 3.78
CA THR A 23 5.42 7.36 4.51
C THR A 23 5.75 6.21 3.56
N LEU A 24 4.83 5.86 2.66
CA LEU A 24 5.04 4.80 1.67
C LEU A 24 6.13 5.16 0.66
N LYS A 25 6.27 6.43 0.26
CA LYS A 25 7.40 6.89 -0.57
C LYS A 25 8.74 6.66 0.12
N LEU A 26 8.85 6.96 1.41
CA LEU A 26 10.08 6.76 2.19
C LEU A 26 10.40 5.26 2.31
N LEU A 27 9.41 4.43 2.66
CA LEU A 27 9.57 2.98 2.76
C LEU A 27 10.01 2.35 1.43
N ASN A 28 9.37 2.73 0.32
CA ASN A 28 9.75 2.27 -1.01
C ASN A 28 11.14 2.77 -1.44
N GLY A 29 11.58 3.91 -0.92
CA GLY A 29 12.93 4.43 -1.06
C GLY A 29 13.98 3.74 -0.18
N GLY A 30 13.59 2.68 0.55
CA GLY A 30 14.48 1.89 1.41
C GLY A 30 14.66 2.44 2.83
N ALA A 31 13.93 3.49 3.23
CA ALA A 31 13.97 3.97 4.60
C ALA A 31 13.32 2.94 5.55
N THR A 32 13.90 2.78 6.74
CA THR A 32 13.37 1.86 7.76
C THR A 32 12.37 2.57 8.68
N ILE A 33 11.48 1.81 9.32
CA ILE A 33 10.49 2.36 10.26
C ILE A 33 11.14 3.21 11.38
N PRO A 34 12.19 2.73 12.10
CA PRO A 34 12.84 3.54 13.13
C PRO A 34 13.53 4.78 12.57
N PHE A 35 14.00 4.74 11.31
CA PHE A 35 14.58 5.92 10.68
C PHE A 35 13.52 6.97 10.36
N ILE A 36 12.36 6.55 9.83
CA ILE A 36 11.27 7.47 9.47
C ILE A 36 10.70 8.13 10.74
N SER A 37 10.36 7.34 11.77
CA SER A 37 9.79 7.84 13.02
C SER A 37 10.70 8.83 13.75
N ARG A 38 12.04 8.69 13.61
CA ARG A 38 13.02 9.55 14.27
C ARG A 38 13.43 10.76 13.45
N TYR A 39 13.68 10.58 12.15
CA TYR A 39 14.36 11.58 11.32
C TYR A 39 13.49 12.19 10.21
N ARG A 40 12.26 11.70 9.99
CA ARG A 40 11.36 12.18 8.92
C ARG A 40 9.99 12.63 9.42
N LYS A 41 9.91 13.03 10.69
CA LYS A 41 8.67 13.47 11.36
C LYS A 41 7.91 14.53 10.58
N GLU A 42 8.57 15.59 10.14
CA GLU A 42 7.91 16.67 9.38
C GLU A 42 7.26 16.18 8.08
N LEU A 43 7.90 15.23 7.38
CA LEU A 43 7.39 14.70 6.11
C LEU A 43 6.20 13.77 6.30
N THR A 44 6.14 13.06 7.43
CA THR A 44 5.05 12.13 7.75
C THR A 44 3.98 12.75 8.64
N GLY A 45 4.13 14.00 9.08
CA GLY A 45 3.23 14.63 10.06
C GLY A 45 3.33 14.00 11.46
N SER A 46 4.55 13.64 11.87
CA SER A 46 4.93 13.10 13.18
C SER A 46 4.30 11.73 13.53
N LEU A 47 4.09 10.87 12.54
CA LEU A 47 3.67 9.49 12.79
C LEU A 47 4.73 8.73 13.61
N ASP A 48 4.25 7.92 14.56
CA ASP A 48 5.09 7.05 15.37
C ASP A 48 5.40 5.70 14.67
N GLU A 49 6.26 4.89 15.29
CA GLU A 49 6.67 3.60 14.73
C GLU A 49 5.51 2.60 14.54
N VAL A 50 4.50 2.66 15.42
CA VAL A 50 3.34 1.77 15.34
C VAL A 50 2.46 2.17 14.15
N GLN A 51 2.19 3.46 14.00
CA GLN A 51 1.41 3.99 12.88
C GLN A 51 2.10 3.73 11.54
N ILE A 52 3.41 3.98 11.44
CA ILE A 52 4.20 3.68 10.24
C ILE A 52 4.17 2.17 9.95
N GLY A 53 4.27 1.33 10.98
CA GLY A 53 4.20 -0.12 10.85
C GLY A 53 2.85 -0.62 10.31
N GLU A 54 1.73 -0.09 10.79
CA GLU A 54 0.41 -0.47 10.28
C GLU A 54 0.19 0.01 8.83
N ILE A 55 0.72 1.19 8.44
CA ILE A 55 0.73 1.63 7.04
C ILE A 55 1.49 0.64 6.14
N ASP A 56 2.70 0.23 6.53
CA ASP A 56 3.51 -0.71 5.77
C ASP A 56 2.83 -2.07 5.64
N LYS A 57 2.25 -2.57 6.74
CA LYS A 57 1.51 -3.85 6.79
C LYS A 57 0.30 -3.85 5.85
N LEU A 58 -0.54 -2.82 5.90
CA LEU A 58 -1.70 -2.73 4.99
C LEU A 58 -1.27 -2.59 3.53
N ASN A 59 -0.23 -1.78 3.26
CA ASN A 59 0.29 -1.66 1.90
C ASN A 59 0.82 -2.99 1.36
N LYS A 60 1.55 -3.76 2.18
CA LYS A 60 2.01 -5.12 1.81
C LYS A 60 0.84 -6.06 1.56
N TYR A 61 -0.21 -6.00 2.38
CA TYR A 61 -1.42 -6.79 2.19
C TYR A 61 -2.08 -6.49 0.83
N PHE A 62 -2.29 -5.21 0.51
CA PHE A 62 -2.88 -4.82 -0.77
C PHE A 62 -2.01 -5.20 -1.97
N CYS A 63 -0.68 -5.02 -1.89
CA CYS A 63 0.22 -5.47 -2.97
C CYS A 63 0.21 -7.00 -3.16
N GLN A 64 0.02 -7.78 -2.09
CA GLN A 64 -0.15 -9.23 -2.21
C GLN A 64 -1.49 -9.60 -2.85
N LEU A 65 -2.55 -8.85 -2.52
CA LEU A 65 -3.87 -9.03 -3.10
C LEU A 65 -3.85 -8.74 -4.61
N ASP A 66 -3.21 -7.66 -5.04
CA ASP A 66 -3.01 -7.32 -6.46
C ASP A 66 -2.31 -8.46 -7.21
N LYS A 67 -1.17 -8.93 -6.69
CA LYS A 67 -0.41 -10.03 -7.31
C LYS A 67 -1.23 -11.31 -7.42
N ARG A 68 -2.06 -11.61 -6.41
CA ARG A 68 -2.96 -12.77 -6.46
C ARG A 68 -4.02 -12.59 -7.54
N LYS A 69 -4.61 -11.40 -7.65
CA LYS A 69 -5.58 -11.07 -8.70
C LYS A 69 -4.94 -11.23 -10.09
N GLU A 70 -3.75 -10.67 -10.31
CA GLU A 70 -2.98 -10.83 -11.55
C GLU A 70 -2.74 -12.31 -11.89
N THR A 71 -2.34 -13.12 -10.91
CA THR A 71 -2.10 -14.56 -11.09
C THR A 71 -3.39 -15.30 -11.49
N ILE A 72 -4.52 -14.96 -10.87
CA ILE A 72 -5.82 -15.55 -11.18
C ILE A 72 -6.24 -15.19 -12.60
N ILE A 73 -6.16 -13.91 -12.98
CA ILE A 73 -6.49 -13.45 -14.33
C ILE A 73 -5.59 -14.14 -15.37
N ALA A 74 -4.29 -14.22 -15.12
CA ALA A 74 -3.36 -14.93 -16.00
C ALA A 74 -3.77 -16.39 -16.19
N SER A 75 -4.07 -17.10 -15.11
CA SER A 75 -4.51 -18.51 -15.17
C SER A 75 -5.85 -18.71 -15.89
N ILE A 76 -6.78 -17.76 -15.78
CA ILE A 76 -8.06 -17.80 -16.52
C ILE A 76 -7.84 -17.50 -18.00
N THR A 77 -6.94 -16.57 -18.31
CA THR A 77 -6.55 -16.19 -19.67
C THR A 77 -5.88 -17.36 -20.40
N GLU A 78 -4.95 -18.04 -19.74
CA GLU A 78 -4.30 -19.26 -20.26
C GLU A 78 -5.30 -20.38 -20.56
N GLN A 79 -6.46 -20.39 -19.91
CA GLN A 79 -7.55 -21.33 -20.16
C GLN A 79 -8.53 -20.85 -21.24
N GLU A 80 -8.27 -19.71 -21.90
CA GLU A 80 -9.17 -19.04 -22.86
C GLU A 80 -10.58 -18.76 -22.30
N LYS A 81 -10.70 -18.62 -20.98
CA LYS A 81 -11.97 -18.42 -20.26
C LYS A 81 -12.15 -17.01 -19.73
N LEU A 82 -11.24 -16.09 -20.06
CA LEU A 82 -11.35 -14.71 -19.61
C LEU A 82 -12.49 -14.03 -20.37
N THR A 83 -13.55 -13.69 -19.65
CA THR A 83 -14.61 -12.83 -20.15
C THR A 83 -14.33 -11.39 -19.73
N PRO A 84 -14.84 -10.38 -20.46
CA PRO A 84 -14.67 -8.97 -20.10
C PRO A 84 -15.09 -8.65 -18.66
N ASP A 85 -16.07 -9.36 -18.13
CA ASP A 85 -16.55 -9.20 -16.75
C ASP A 85 -15.55 -9.63 -15.67
N LEU A 86 -14.46 -10.31 -16.04
CA LEU A 86 -13.44 -10.84 -15.11
C LEU A 86 -12.16 -10.00 -15.05
N GLU A 87 -12.06 -8.90 -15.81
CA GLU A 87 -10.87 -8.05 -15.86
C GLU A 87 -10.78 -7.03 -14.68
N ASP A 88 -11.89 -6.70 -14.03
CA ASP A 88 -12.02 -5.59 -13.06
C ASP A 88 -11.94 -5.96 -11.57
#